data_AF-A0A254TKP8-F1
#
_entry.id   AF-A0A254TKP8-F1
#
_cell.length_a   1.000
_cell.length_b   1.000
_cell.length_c   1.000
_cell.angle_alpha   90.00
_cell.angle_beta   90.00
_cell.angle_gamma   90.00
#
_symmetry.space_group_name_H-M   'P 1'
#
loop_
_entity.id
_entity.type
_entity.pdbx_description
1 polymer ?
#
loop_
_entity_poly.entity_id
_entity_poly.type
_entity_poly.pdbx_seq_one_letter_code
_entity_poly.pdbx_strand_id
1 'polypeptide(L)'
;MPVTLLFPPGPLYARYRAVEDALDFARRMHERQQALGTAHYDPDVHAIVLAFNLRVIGRKMDALISAFRSEIRLGQAGGVSPQTIALQAALQHYNAAVAARDAWDNPVDASINVLDLAFDCLASLERDIQDFEQRN
;
A
#
# COMPACT_ATOMS: atom_id res chain seq x y z
N MET A 1 22.75 -19.34 -5.85
CA MET A 1 22.06 -19.28 -4.55
C MET A 1 20.69 -18.68 -4.82
N PRO A 2 19.60 -19.22 -4.24
CA PRO A 2 18.27 -18.64 -4.41
C PRO A 2 18.31 -17.17 -3.99
N VAL A 3 17.86 -16.29 -4.87
CA VAL A 3 17.81 -14.85 -4.57
C VAL A 3 16.66 -14.66 -3.60
N THR A 4 16.97 -14.27 -2.37
CA THR A 4 15.96 -13.99 -1.35
C THR A 4 15.84 -12.48 -1.21
N LEU A 5 14.74 -11.95 -1.73
CA LEU A 5 14.40 -10.53 -1.81
C LEU A 5 13.80 -10.02 -0.50
N LEU A 6 13.09 -10.86 0.23
CA LEU A 6 12.48 -10.52 1.52
C LEU A 6 13.24 -11.08 2.73
N PHE A 7 13.70 -12.35 2.74
CA PHE A 7 14.24 -13.00 3.95
C PHE A 7 15.42 -13.97 3.73
N PRO A 8 16.51 -13.93 4.54
CA PRO A 8 16.84 -12.98 5.62
C PRO A 8 17.35 -11.65 5.04
N PRO A 9 17.09 -10.50 5.72
CA PRO A 9 16.64 -9.26 5.08
C PRO A 9 17.28 -9.03 3.71
N GLY A 10 16.50 -9.34 2.68
CA GLY A 10 16.92 -9.19 1.30
C GLY A 10 16.89 -7.72 0.83
N PRO A 11 17.28 -7.44 -0.41
CA PRO A 11 17.33 -6.08 -0.97
C PRO A 11 16.00 -5.32 -0.92
N LEU A 12 14.86 -6.01 -0.84
CA LEU A 12 13.54 -5.38 -0.76
C LEU A 12 12.99 -5.23 0.66
N TYR A 13 13.58 -5.91 1.65
CA TYR A 13 13.02 -6.02 3.00
C TYR A 13 12.70 -4.67 3.64
N ALA A 14 13.62 -3.71 3.60
CA ALA A 14 13.41 -2.40 4.20
C ALA A 14 12.24 -1.62 3.56
N ARG A 15 12.03 -1.77 2.25
CA ARG A 15 10.91 -1.13 1.53
C ARG A 15 9.59 -1.82 1.85
N TYR A 16 9.60 -3.15 1.91
CA TYR A 16 8.46 -3.95 2.34
C TYR A 16 8.01 -3.54 3.74
N ARG A 17 8.92 -3.58 4.72
CA ARG A 17 8.66 -3.16 6.10
C ARG A 17 8.13 -1.74 6.19
N ALA A 18 8.67 -0.80 5.40
CA ALA A 18 8.21 0.57 5.42
C ALA A 18 6.76 0.75 4.91
N VAL A 19 6.28 -0.12 4.01
CA VAL A 19 4.87 -0.14 3.56
C VAL A 19 4.00 -0.79 4.64
N GLU A 20 4.42 -1.94 5.15
CA GLU A 20 3.72 -2.69 6.21
C GLU A 20 3.52 -1.83 7.47
N ASP A 21 4.57 -1.19 7.96
CA ASP A 21 4.50 -0.30 9.13
C ASP A 21 3.54 0.88 8.90
N ALA A 22 3.45 1.39 7.67
CA ALA A 22 2.55 2.49 7.33
C ALA A 22 1.08 2.04 7.26
N LEU A 23 0.82 0.84 6.73
CA LEU A 23 -0.50 0.21 6.72
C LEU A 23 -0.98 -0.09 8.14
N ASP A 24 -0.12 -0.69 8.97
CA ASP A 24 -0.41 -0.99 10.37
C ASP A 24 -0.72 0.28 11.16
N PHE A 25 0.05 1.34 10.94
CA PHE A 25 -0.20 2.63 11.55
C PHE A 25 -1.57 3.19 11.16
N ALA A 26 -1.90 3.20 9.86
CA ALA A 26 -3.18 3.69 9.35
C ALA A 26 -4.36 2.90 9.93
N ARG A 27 -4.25 1.57 9.99
CA ARG A 27 -5.25 0.69 10.58
C ARG A 27 -5.46 0.96 12.07
N ARG A 28 -4.39 1.05 12.86
CA ARG A 28 -4.49 1.36 14.31
C ARG A 28 -5.09 2.73 14.55
N MET A 29 -4.77 3.71 13.70
CA MET A 29 -5.35 5.05 13.78
C MET A 29 -6.85 5.01 13.51
N HIS A 30 -7.27 4.29 12.47
CA HIS A 30 -8.67 4.07 12.14
C HIS A 30 -9.45 3.41 13.30
N GLU A 31 -8.95 2.29 13.81
CA GLU A 31 -9.56 1.56 14.94
C GLU A 31 -9.69 2.46 16.18
N ARG A 32 -8.66 3.28 16.46
CA ARG A 32 -8.68 4.20 17.60
C ARG A 32 -9.67 5.34 17.42
N GLN A 33 -9.83 5.87 16.21
CA GLN A 33 -10.84 6.89 15.90
C GLN A 33 -12.25 6.34 16.03
N GLN A 34 -12.51 5.12 15.56
CA GLN A 34 -13.80 4.45 15.75
C GLN A 34 -14.11 4.17 17.23
N ALA A 35 -13.09 3.92 18.05
CA ALA A 35 -13.25 3.70 19.49
C ALA A 35 -13.51 5.00 20.27
N LEU A 36 -13.26 6.17 19.70
CA LEU A 36 -13.68 7.44 20.30
C LEU A 36 -15.20 7.52 20.19
N GLY A 37 -15.88 7.56 21.34
CA GLY A 37 -17.33 7.74 21.39
C GLY A 37 -17.77 9.04 20.66
N THR A 38 -19.04 9.11 20.31
CA THR A 38 -19.64 10.19 19.49
C THR A 38 -19.40 11.62 19.99
N ALA A 39 -19.10 11.80 21.28
CA ALA A 39 -18.76 13.10 21.86
C ALA A 39 -17.38 13.66 21.44
N HIS A 40 -16.47 12.82 20.92
CA HIS A 40 -15.11 13.21 20.54
C HIS A 40 -14.73 12.79 19.11
N TYR A 41 -15.67 12.19 18.37
CA TYR A 41 -15.45 11.73 17.00
C TYR A 41 -15.83 12.83 16.00
N ASP A 42 -14.84 13.27 15.22
CA ASP A 42 -15.05 14.14 14.06
C ASP A 42 -14.77 13.35 12.78
N PRO A 43 -15.81 13.03 11.98
CA PRO A 43 -15.66 12.24 10.75
C PRO A 43 -14.83 12.96 9.68
N ASP A 44 -14.84 14.28 9.64
CA ASP A 44 -14.11 15.05 8.62
C ASP A 44 -12.62 15.03 8.93
N VAL A 45 -12.25 15.21 10.20
CA VAL A 45 -10.86 15.05 10.66
C VAL A 45 -10.37 13.63 10.42
N HIS A 46 -11.20 12.62 10.69
CA HIS A 46 -10.88 11.22 10.44
C HIS A 46 -10.63 10.96 8.95
N ALA A 47 -11.50 11.46 8.06
CA ALA A 47 -11.35 11.34 6.62
C ALA A 47 -10.04 11.98 6.13
N ILE A 48 -9.72 13.19 6.59
CA ILE A 48 -8.51 13.92 6.19
C ILE A 48 -7.25 13.13 6.58
N VAL A 49 -7.21 12.61 7.81
CA VAL A 49 -6.03 11.87 8.28
C VAL A 49 -5.90 10.53 7.55
N LEU A 50 -6.99 9.82 7.28
CA LEU A 50 -6.95 8.60 6.47
C LEU A 50 -6.45 8.90 5.05
N ALA A 51 -7.03 9.90 4.38
CA ALA A 51 -6.64 10.31 3.03
C ALA A 51 -5.15 10.70 2.96
N PHE A 52 -4.62 11.42 3.96
CA PHE A 52 -3.20 11.76 4.03
C PHE A 52 -2.31 10.50 4.18
N ASN A 53 -2.68 9.59 5.07
CA ASN A 53 -1.95 8.33 5.26
C ASN A 53 -1.95 7.48 3.99
N LEU A 54 -3.09 7.36 3.30
CA LEU A 54 -3.22 6.61 2.05
C LEU A 54 -2.32 7.16 0.93
N ARG A 55 -2.12 8.48 0.87
CA ARG A 55 -1.18 9.09 -0.06
C ARG A 55 0.28 8.76 0.26
N VAL A 56 0.62 8.64 1.54
CA VAL A 56 1.95 8.19 1.96
C VAL A 56 2.14 6.70 1.62
N ILE A 57 1.15 5.87 1.93
CA ILE A 57 1.13 4.44 1.62
C ILE A 57 1.28 4.20 0.12
N GLY A 58 0.49 4.88 -0.71
CA GLY A 58 0.56 4.74 -2.17
C GLY A 58 1.95 5.02 -2.74
N ARG A 59 2.61 6.10 -2.28
CA ARG A 59 4.00 6.41 -2.69
C ARG A 59 5.00 5.34 -2.26
N LYS A 60 4.84 4.77 -1.06
CA LYS A 60 5.70 3.69 -0.57
C LYS A 60 5.46 2.39 -1.36
N MET A 61 4.20 2.11 -1.72
CA MET A 61 3.82 0.99 -2.57
C MET A 61 4.46 1.11 -3.96
N ASP A 62 4.35 2.29 -4.60
CA ASP A 62 4.98 2.57 -5.88
C ASP A 62 6.51 2.37 -5.83
N ALA A 63 7.15 2.83 -4.75
CA ALA A 63 8.58 2.66 -4.56
C ALA A 63 8.98 1.17 -4.36
N LEU A 64 8.17 0.39 -3.66
CA LEU A 64 8.38 -1.05 -3.48
C LEU A 64 8.22 -1.80 -4.80
N ILE A 65 7.15 -1.53 -5.57
CA ILE A 65 6.92 -2.13 -6.89
C ILE A 65 8.05 -1.77 -7.85
N SER A 66 8.48 -0.51 -7.88
CA SER A 66 9.61 -0.08 -8.70
C SER A 66 10.91 -0.79 -8.31
N ALA A 67 11.16 -0.96 -7.01
CA ALA A 67 12.34 -1.68 -6.53
C ALA A 67 12.29 -3.16 -6.95
N PHE A 68 11.14 -3.82 -6.79
CA PHE A 68 10.97 -5.19 -7.27
C PHE A 68 11.24 -5.32 -8.77
N ARG A 69 10.68 -4.42 -9.59
CA ARG A 69 10.95 -4.40 -11.04
C ARG A 69 12.44 -4.26 -11.37
N SER A 70 13.20 -3.48 -10.59
CA SER A 70 14.63 -3.30 -10.81
C SER A 70 15.48 -4.52 -10.45
N GLU A 71 14.95 -5.44 -9.63
CA GLU A 71 15.63 -6.70 -9.30
C GLU A 71 15.47 -7.76 -10.42
N ILE A 72 14.52 -7.57 -11.34
CA ILE A 72 14.27 -8.49 -12.47
C ILE A 72 15.29 -8.21 -13.57
N ARG A 73 16.21 -9.16 -13.79
CA ARG A 73 17.21 -9.07 -14.86
C ARG A 73 16.65 -9.55 -16.20
N LEU A 74 17.28 -9.10 -17.28
CA LEU A 74 16.94 -9.51 -18.63
C LEU A 74 17.07 -11.03 -18.79
N GLY A 75 15.98 -11.69 -19.19
CA GLY A 75 15.91 -13.16 -19.34
C GLY A 75 15.36 -13.92 -18.13
N GLN A 76 15.08 -13.25 -17.01
CA GLN A 76 14.36 -13.88 -15.89
C GLN A 76 12.86 -13.89 -16.14
N ALA A 77 12.22 -15.02 -15.80
CA ALA A 77 10.78 -15.17 -15.91
C ALA A 77 10.10 -14.69 -14.62
N GLY A 78 8.91 -14.10 -14.75
CA GLY A 78 8.12 -13.56 -13.64
C GLY A 78 8.13 -12.03 -13.59
N GLY A 79 7.52 -11.48 -12.55
CA GLY A 79 7.44 -10.04 -12.32
C GLY A 79 6.10 -9.62 -11.73
N VAL A 80 5.76 -8.34 -11.91
CA VAL A 80 4.53 -7.77 -11.36
C VAL A 80 3.32 -8.32 -12.10
N SER A 81 2.41 -8.99 -11.39
CA SER A 81 1.23 -9.60 -11.99
C SER A 81 0.20 -8.55 -12.44
N PRO A 82 -0.72 -8.90 -13.36
CA PRO A 82 -1.82 -8.02 -13.75
C PRO A 82 -2.68 -7.57 -12.56
N GLN A 83 -2.84 -8.42 -11.54
CA GLN A 83 -3.55 -8.07 -10.31
C GLN A 83 -2.83 -6.95 -9.56
N THR A 84 -1.53 -7.08 -9.33
CA THR A 84 -0.74 -6.03 -8.66
C THR A 84 -0.73 -4.72 -9.45
N ILE A 85 -0.68 -4.78 -10.79
CA ILE A 85 -0.78 -3.59 -11.65
C ILE A 85 -2.15 -2.91 -11.50
N ALA A 86 -3.24 -3.68 -11.50
CA ALA A 86 -4.59 -3.13 -11.36
C ALA A 86 -4.80 -2.47 -9.99
N LEU A 87 -4.32 -3.11 -8.92
CA LEU A 87 -4.39 -2.56 -7.57
C LEU A 87 -3.53 -1.29 -7.41
N GLN A 88 -2.32 -1.29 -7.98
CA GLN A 88 -1.47 -0.10 -8.05
C GLN A 88 -2.18 1.05 -8.76
N ALA A 89 -2.78 0.79 -9.93
CA ALA A 89 -3.49 1.80 -10.70
C ALA A 89 -4.70 2.37 -9.93
N ALA A 90 -5.45 1.51 -9.23
CA ALA A 90 -6.57 1.94 -8.39
C ALA A 90 -6.12 2.88 -7.26
N LEU A 91 -5.01 2.56 -6.57
CA LEU A 91 -4.42 3.42 -5.55
C LEU A 91 -3.95 4.75 -6.12
N GLN A 92 -3.33 4.74 -7.29
CA GLN A 92 -2.89 5.96 -7.98
C GLN A 92 -4.07 6.84 -8.39
N HIS A 93 -5.13 6.25 -8.94
CA HIS A 93 -6.36 6.97 -9.29
C HIS A 93 -7.02 7.61 -8.07
N TYR A 94 -7.12 6.88 -6.95
CA TYR A 94 -7.63 7.46 -5.72
C TYR A 94 -6.77 8.63 -5.23
N ASN A 95 -5.44 8.44 -5.18
CA ASN A 95 -4.53 9.49 -4.73
C ASN A 95 -4.59 10.75 -5.61
N ALA A 96 -4.77 10.57 -6.93
CA ALA A 96 -4.99 11.67 -7.86
C ALA A 96 -6.33 12.37 -7.61
N ALA A 97 -7.40 11.61 -7.39
CA ALA A 97 -8.74 12.14 -7.10
C ALA A 97 -8.76 12.93 -5.77
N VAL A 98 -8.16 12.40 -4.70
CA VAL A 98 -8.04 13.08 -3.41
C VAL A 98 -7.20 14.35 -3.52
N ALA A 99 -6.11 14.33 -4.31
CA ALA A 99 -5.28 15.52 -4.50
C ALA A 99 -6.00 16.64 -5.27
N ALA A 100 -7.06 16.32 -6.02
CA ALA A 100 -7.83 17.26 -6.83
C ALA A 100 -9.07 17.81 -6.11
N ARG A 101 -9.42 17.28 -4.92
CA ARG A 101 -10.60 17.70 -4.14
C ARG A 101 -10.17 18.46 -2.89
N ASP A 102 -11.06 19.30 -2.37
CA ASP A 102 -10.88 19.85 -1.05
C ASP A 102 -10.87 18.72 -0.02
N ALA A 103 -9.98 18.84 0.98
CA ALA A 103 -9.75 17.77 1.94
C ALA A 103 -11.03 17.35 2.70
N TRP A 104 -11.96 18.29 2.83
CA TRP A 104 -13.27 18.16 3.49
C TRP A 104 -14.31 17.36 2.68
N ASP A 105 -14.10 17.14 1.38
CA ASP A 105 -15.07 16.46 0.49
C ASP A 105 -14.83 14.95 0.36
N ASN A 106 -13.88 14.40 1.12
CA ASN A 106 -13.53 12.98 1.05
C ASN A 106 -14.35 12.18 2.05
N PRO A 107 -15.25 11.29 1.60
CA PRO A 107 -16.00 10.46 2.55
C PRO A 107 -15.06 9.43 3.22
N VAL A 108 -15.28 9.22 4.53
CA VAL A 108 -14.54 8.25 5.34
C VAL A 108 -14.61 6.85 4.71
N ASP A 109 -15.79 6.41 4.28
CA ASP A 109 -16.00 5.08 3.69
C ASP A 109 -15.17 4.84 2.43
N ALA A 110 -14.99 5.86 1.59
CA ALA A 110 -14.13 5.73 0.41
C ALA A 110 -12.66 5.56 0.81
N SER A 111 -12.24 6.18 1.91
CA SER A 111 -10.87 6.05 2.42
C SER A 111 -10.64 4.68 3.06
N ILE A 112 -11.64 4.11 3.73
CA ILE A 112 -11.58 2.74 4.27
C ILE A 112 -11.45 1.72 3.13
N ASN A 113 -12.31 1.81 2.12
CA ASN A 113 -12.25 0.91 0.97
C ASN A 113 -10.88 0.95 0.27
N VAL A 114 -10.23 2.11 0.28
CA VAL A 114 -8.90 2.27 -0.33
C VAL A 114 -7.78 1.76 0.58
N LEU A 115 -7.97 1.80 1.90
CA LEU A 115 -7.06 1.14 2.83
C LEU A 115 -7.05 -0.38 2.59
N ASP A 116 -8.21 -0.99 2.40
CA ASP A 116 -8.32 -2.42 2.05
C ASP A 116 -7.64 -2.72 0.71
N LEU A 117 -7.86 -1.89 -0.32
CA LEU A 117 -7.14 -1.98 -1.60
C LEU A 117 -5.62 -1.90 -1.43
N ALA A 118 -5.13 -1.11 -0.48
CA ALA A 118 -3.71 -0.98 -0.21
C ALA A 118 -3.13 -2.25 0.45
N PHE A 119 -3.88 -2.89 1.37
CA PHE A 119 -3.52 -4.20 1.91
C PHE A 119 -3.51 -5.28 0.82
N ASP A 120 -4.53 -5.32 -0.03
CA ASP A 120 -4.60 -6.26 -1.15
C ASP A 120 -3.42 -6.08 -2.12
N CYS A 121 -3.03 -4.83 -2.38
CA CYS A 121 -1.88 -4.52 -3.23
C CYS A 121 -0.58 -5.04 -2.63
N LEU A 122 -0.35 -4.86 -1.32
CA LEU A 122 0.84 -5.40 -0.65
C LEU A 122 0.85 -6.93 -0.71
N ALA A 123 -0.27 -7.59 -0.40
CA ALA A 123 -0.38 -9.05 -0.41
C ALA A 123 -0.25 -9.64 -1.83
N SER A 124 -0.71 -8.94 -2.86
CA SER A 124 -0.49 -9.32 -4.26
C SER A 124 0.98 -9.21 -4.65
N LEU A 125 1.65 -8.14 -4.23
CA LEU A 125 3.07 -7.94 -4.52
C LEU A 125 3.97 -8.93 -3.77
N GLU A 126 3.64 -9.27 -2.53
CA GLU A 126 4.35 -10.30 -1.77
C GLU A 126 4.29 -11.65 -2.49
N ARG A 127 3.11 -12.03 -3.01
CA ARG A 127 2.95 -13.23 -3.85
C ARG A 127 3.79 -13.16 -5.13
N ASP A 128 3.79 -12.02 -5.83
CA ASP A 128 4.61 -11.82 -7.02
C ASP A 128 6.12 -12.01 -6.71
N ILE A 129 6.58 -11.50 -5.56
CA ILE A 129 7.96 -11.67 -5.09
C ILE A 129 8.25 -13.15 -4.82
N GLN A 130 7.40 -13.84 -4.05
CA GLN A 130 7.57 -15.26 -3.73
C GLN A 130 7.58 -16.14 -4.99
N ASP A 131 6.68 -15.88 -5.93
CA ASP A 131 6.61 -16.57 -7.22
C ASP A 131 7.89 -16.36 -8.04
N PHE A 132 8.46 -15.16 -8.01
CA PHE A 132 9.72 -14.85 -8.68
C PHE A 132 10.90 -15.60 -8.04
N GLU A 133 10.98 -15.60 -6.71
CA GLU A 133 12.01 -16.32 -5.93
C GLU A 133 11.96 -17.84 -6.14
N GLN A 134 10.77 -18.42 -6.34
CA GLN A 134 10.63 -19.87 -6.59
C GLN A 134 11.06 -20.28 -8.01
N ARG A 135 11.01 -19.35 -8.97
CA ARG A 135 11.30 -19.60 -10.38
C ARG A 135 12.77 -19.31 -10.76
N ASN A 136 13.55 -18.64 -9.90
CA ASN A 136 14.90 -18.13 -10.20
C ASN A 136 15.91 -18.44 -9.09
#